data_AF-A0A6C0TU55-F1
#
_entry.id   AF-A0A6C0TU55-F1
#
_cell.length_a   1.000
_cell.length_b   1.000
_cell.length_c   1.000
_cell.angle_alpha   90.00
_cell.angle_beta   90.00
_cell.angle_gamma   90.00
#
_symmetry.space_group_name_H-M   'P 1'
#
loop_
_entity.id
_entity.type
_entity.pdbx_description
1 polymer ?
#
loop_
_entity_poly.entity_id
_entity_poly.type
_entity_poly.pdbx_seq_one_letter_code
_entity_poly.pdbx_strand_id
1 'polypeptide(L)'
;MSTAPKSLLTEAVMFFSERGVCKEVLYTEFEALLDGLVATPEFADETIEAVFLQINNRLQVRAAVFFTMDFDMDGYVNRLWNMPLRQLAEKAGRGPDMGGGPIRLACLGFTTSPEYRENMWKPGQRNGRADLALIKEAVNRNALGIIGDDEEAYTPIPAERLRVAAEDAWYDDSRGISESETEPRGESASQPVAAAQTIEDQAQRERDEHLNKIALYTRQILTLQERLKQAENRRLADLDQLRQDHTDHLNLIRGEMIDIKNELASQQKINASLRRELAKAQNRTSID
;
A
#
# COMPACT_ATOMS: atom_id res chain seq x y z
N MET A 1 -38.24 7.86 5.42
CA MET A 1 -37.26 7.95 4.31
C MET A 1 -35.88 7.99 4.92
N SER A 2 -35.17 6.86 4.93
CA SER A 2 -33.84 6.75 5.54
C SER A 2 -32.83 7.38 4.59
N THR A 3 -32.50 8.65 4.79
CA THR A 3 -31.34 9.28 4.15
C THR A 3 -30.10 8.61 4.74
N ALA A 4 -29.56 7.61 4.03
CA ALA A 4 -28.27 7.05 4.37
C ALA A 4 -27.25 8.21 4.43
N PRO A 5 -26.40 8.29 5.46
CA PRO A 5 -25.34 9.29 5.50
C PRO A 5 -24.51 9.12 4.23
N LYS A 6 -24.37 10.19 3.45
CA LYS A 6 -23.48 10.21 2.29
C LYS A 6 -22.08 10.05 2.84
N SER A 7 -21.53 8.83 2.79
CA SER A 7 -20.17 8.55 3.22
C SER A 7 -19.26 9.60 2.60
N LEU A 8 -18.53 10.33 3.43
CA LEU A 8 -17.54 11.29 2.94
C LEU A 8 -16.49 10.49 2.17
N LEU A 9 -16.47 10.65 0.86
CA LEU A 9 -15.47 10.04 0.00
C LEU A 9 -14.42 11.10 -0.27
N THR A 10 -13.18 10.80 0.11
CA THR A 10 -12.03 11.63 -0.27
C THR A 10 -11.66 11.29 -1.70
N GLU A 11 -11.50 12.33 -2.52
CA GLU A 11 -11.14 12.20 -3.93
C GLU A 11 -9.65 12.49 -4.10
N ALA A 12 -8.95 11.59 -4.78
CA ALA A 12 -7.51 11.67 -4.99
C ALA A 12 -7.11 11.20 -6.38
N VAL A 13 -5.95 11.65 -6.84
CA VAL A 13 -5.32 11.19 -8.08
C VAL A 13 -3.93 10.64 -7.74
N MET A 14 -3.65 9.44 -8.25
CA MET A 14 -2.34 8.80 -8.14
C MET A 14 -1.70 8.71 -9.52
N PHE A 15 -0.45 9.15 -9.62
CA PHE A 15 0.36 9.05 -10.83
C PHE A 15 1.24 7.80 -10.78
N PHE A 16 1.36 7.12 -11.92
CA PHE A 16 2.12 5.89 -12.09
C PHE A 16 3.38 6.14 -12.91
N SER A 17 4.42 5.41 -12.53
CA SER A 17 5.67 5.25 -13.27
C SER A 17 5.90 3.76 -13.54
N GLU A 18 7.00 3.43 -14.23
CA GLU A 18 7.44 2.03 -14.41
C GLU A 18 7.66 1.29 -13.07
N ARG A 19 8.04 2.02 -12.01
CA ARG A 19 8.33 1.45 -10.70
C ARG A 19 7.11 1.32 -9.78
N GLY A 20 5.97 1.88 -10.18
CA GLY A 20 4.73 1.94 -9.39
C GLY A 20 4.25 3.38 -9.17
N VAL A 21 3.48 3.59 -8.10
CA VAL A 21 2.92 4.91 -7.75
C VAL A 21 4.07 5.87 -7.37
N CYS A 22 4.25 6.93 -8.15
CA CYS A 22 5.31 7.93 -7.94
C CYS A 22 4.83 9.16 -7.19
N LYS A 23 3.58 9.58 -7.38
CA LYS A 23 3.02 10.77 -6.76
C LYS A 23 1.54 10.57 -6.43
N GLU A 24 1.12 11.08 -5.28
CA GLU A 24 -0.25 11.01 -4.78
C GLU A 24 -0.68 12.45 -4.47
N VAL A 25 -1.81 12.90 -5.01
CA VAL A 25 -2.34 14.25 -4.79
C VAL A 25 -3.84 14.21 -4.51
N LEU A 26 -4.33 15.18 -3.77
CA LEU A 26 -5.78 15.38 -3.60
C LEU A 26 -6.39 15.88 -4.91
N TYR A 27 -7.69 15.63 -5.10
CA TYR A 27 -8.36 16.08 -6.32
C TYR A 27 -8.33 17.60 -6.50
N THR A 28 -8.38 18.37 -5.40
CA THR A 28 -8.24 19.84 -5.45
C THR A 28 -6.87 20.30 -5.92
N GLU A 29 -5.81 19.57 -5.57
CA GLU A 29 -4.45 19.85 -6.03
C GLU A 29 -4.29 19.47 -7.50
N PHE A 30 -4.95 18.37 -7.91
CA PHE A 30 -5.02 17.98 -9.30
C PHE A 30 -5.77 19.01 -10.17
N GLU A 31 -6.89 19.57 -9.69
CA GLU A 31 -7.59 20.66 -10.36
C GLU A 31 -6.68 21.88 -10.57
N ALA A 32 -5.88 22.26 -9.57
CA ALA A 32 -4.91 23.35 -9.71
C ALA A 32 -3.83 23.07 -10.76
N LEU A 33 -3.46 21.80 -10.93
CA LEU A 33 -2.52 21.36 -11.97
C LEU A 33 -3.17 21.41 -13.37
N LEU A 34 -4.46 21.06 -13.49
CA LEU A 34 -5.23 21.22 -14.73
C LEU A 34 -5.41 22.70 -15.13
N ASP A 35 -5.61 23.58 -14.14
CA ASP A 35 -5.72 25.03 -14.36
C ASP A 35 -4.38 25.68 -14.76
N GLY A 36 -3.28 24.92 -14.72
CA GLY A 36 -1.94 25.40 -15.04
C GLY A 36 -1.35 26.33 -13.97
N LEU A 37 -1.87 26.29 -12.74
CA LEU A 37 -1.34 27.07 -11.61
C LEU A 37 -0.04 26.47 -11.07
N VAL A 38 0.17 25.17 -11.26
CA VAL A 38 1.33 24.43 -10.77
C VAL A 38 1.94 23.61 -11.91
N ALA A 39 3.22 23.82 -12.19
CA ALA A 39 3.98 22.99 -13.12
C ALA A 39 4.55 21.75 -12.43
N THR A 40 4.58 20.61 -13.14
CA THR A 40 5.25 19.38 -12.70
C THR A 40 6.38 19.04 -13.66
N PRO A 41 7.57 19.64 -13.47
CA PRO A 41 8.71 19.42 -14.37
C PRO A 41 9.23 17.97 -14.33
N GLU A 42 8.88 17.20 -13.30
CA GLU A 42 9.18 15.78 -13.16
C GLU A 42 8.57 14.92 -14.28
N PHE A 43 7.51 15.41 -14.93
CA PHE A 43 6.78 14.72 -16.00
C PHE A 43 6.85 15.46 -17.33
N ALA A 44 7.80 16.39 -17.50
CA ALA A 44 7.90 17.19 -18.72
C ALA A 44 8.17 16.31 -19.95
N ASP A 45 7.42 16.56 -21.03
CA ASP A 45 7.48 15.79 -22.30
C ASP A 45 7.16 14.28 -22.16
N GLU A 46 6.36 13.91 -21.15
CA GLU A 46 5.95 12.52 -20.91
C GLU A 46 4.42 12.35 -20.89
N THR A 47 3.95 11.22 -21.42
CA THR A 47 2.57 10.74 -21.21
C THR A 47 2.54 9.89 -19.94
N ILE A 48 1.87 10.38 -18.91
CA ILE A 48 1.77 9.71 -17.62
C ILE A 48 0.44 8.99 -17.48
N GLU A 49 0.52 7.78 -16.92
CA GLU A 49 -0.64 7.01 -16.50
C GLU A 49 -1.06 7.46 -15.10
N ALA A 50 -2.32 7.84 -14.94
CA ALA A 50 -2.89 8.29 -13.68
C ALA A 50 -4.16 7.50 -13.34
N VAL A 51 -4.53 7.53 -12.07
CA VAL A 51 -5.75 6.88 -11.56
C VAL A 51 -6.46 7.81 -10.61
N PHE A 52 -7.73 8.06 -10.90
CA PHE A 52 -8.63 8.80 -10.01
C PHE A 52 -9.31 7.83 -9.07
N LEU A 53 -9.31 8.15 -7.78
CA LEU A 53 -9.78 7.29 -6.70
C LEU A 53 -10.80 8.01 -5.84
N GLN A 54 -11.83 7.28 -5.44
CA GLN A 54 -12.71 7.67 -4.34
C GLN A 54 -12.43 6.76 -3.16
N ILE A 55 -11.93 7.34 -2.07
CA ILE A 55 -11.46 6.63 -0.89
C ILE A 55 -12.40 6.94 0.27
N ASN A 56 -12.87 5.91 0.96
CA ASN A 56 -13.69 6.07 2.17
C ASN A 56 -12.80 6.37 3.39
N ASN A 57 -13.39 6.89 4.47
CA ASN A 57 -12.70 7.18 5.74
C ASN A 57 -11.95 5.98 6.34
N ARG A 58 -12.32 4.74 5.97
CA ARG A 58 -11.63 3.50 6.35
C ARG A 58 -10.43 3.13 5.47
N LEU A 59 -9.91 4.05 4.66
CA LEU A 59 -8.84 3.81 3.68
C LEU A 59 -9.19 2.70 2.68
N GLN A 60 -10.48 2.61 2.32
CA GLN A 60 -10.97 1.64 1.34
C GLN A 60 -11.32 2.34 0.03
N VAL A 61 -10.79 1.84 -1.08
CA VAL A 61 -11.11 2.33 -2.43
C VAL A 61 -12.54 1.91 -2.78
N ARG A 62 -13.38 2.88 -3.16
CA ARG A 62 -14.76 2.69 -3.60
C ARG A 62 -14.92 2.78 -5.11
N ALA A 63 -14.16 3.65 -5.76
CA ALA A 63 -14.13 3.80 -7.21
C ALA A 63 -12.71 4.07 -7.71
N ALA A 64 -12.38 3.59 -8.90
CA ALA A 64 -11.12 3.81 -9.59
C ALA A 64 -11.34 4.03 -11.09
N VAL A 65 -10.81 5.14 -11.63
CA VAL A 65 -10.85 5.47 -13.05
C VAL A 65 -9.43 5.58 -13.56
N PHE A 66 -9.06 4.76 -14.54
CA PHE A 66 -7.72 4.66 -15.10
C PHE A 66 -7.63 5.51 -16.36
N PHE A 67 -6.75 6.51 -16.36
CA PHE A 67 -6.61 7.46 -17.46
C PHE A 67 -5.17 7.88 -17.72
N THR A 68 -4.90 8.37 -18.93
CA THR A 68 -3.60 8.91 -19.34
C THR A 68 -3.68 10.42 -19.52
N MET A 69 -2.56 11.08 -19.32
CA MET A 69 -2.40 12.52 -19.47
C MET A 69 -1.08 12.85 -20.12
N ASP A 70 -1.08 13.84 -21.00
CA ASP A 70 0.11 14.33 -21.66
C ASP A 70 0.55 15.65 -21.02
N PHE A 71 1.85 15.73 -20.72
CA PHE A 71 2.50 16.93 -20.23
C PHE A 71 3.34 17.57 -21.34
N ASP A 72 3.32 18.89 -21.40
CA ASP A 72 4.13 19.68 -22.34
C ASP A 72 5.60 19.75 -21.88
N MET A 73 6.48 20.33 -22.71
CA MET A 73 7.90 20.52 -22.43
C MET A 73 8.18 21.32 -21.14
N ASP A 74 7.26 22.21 -20.78
CA ASP A 74 7.35 23.03 -19.57
C ASP A 74 6.73 22.34 -18.33
N GLY A 75 6.26 21.09 -18.45
CA GLY A 75 5.66 20.32 -17.37
C GLY A 75 4.22 20.73 -17.01
N TYR A 76 3.53 21.43 -17.91
CA TYR A 76 2.09 21.73 -17.79
C TYR A 76 1.25 20.65 -18.47
N VAL A 77 0.06 20.40 -17.93
CA VAL A 77 -0.90 19.51 -18.59
C VAL A 77 -1.46 20.16 -19.85
N ASN A 78 -1.67 19.34 -20.88
CA ASN A 78 -2.36 19.75 -22.08
C ASN A 78 -3.76 20.32 -21.78
N ARG A 79 -4.00 21.58 -22.15
CA ARG A 79 -5.29 22.30 -21.94
C ARG A 79 -6.48 21.66 -22.64
N LEU A 80 -6.25 20.82 -23.64
CA LEU A 80 -7.30 20.08 -24.35
C LEU A 80 -7.84 18.90 -23.53
N TRP A 81 -7.17 18.52 -22.45
CA TRP A 81 -7.59 17.43 -21.59
C TRP A 81 -8.81 17.83 -20.76
N ASN A 82 -9.94 17.13 -20.93
CA ASN A 82 -11.22 17.52 -20.33
C ASN A 82 -12.11 16.31 -19.93
N MET A 83 -11.55 15.31 -19.25
CA MET A 83 -12.33 14.14 -18.87
C MET A 83 -13.14 14.32 -17.57
N PRO A 84 -14.44 13.97 -17.54
CA PRO A 84 -15.28 14.09 -16.35
C PRO A 84 -15.08 12.91 -15.39
N LEU A 85 -13.94 12.89 -14.68
CA LEU A 85 -13.52 11.78 -13.81
C LEU A 85 -14.58 11.36 -12.77
N ARG A 86 -15.24 12.33 -12.13
CA ARG A 86 -16.31 12.07 -11.13
C ARG A 86 -17.51 11.33 -11.74
N GLN A 87 -17.96 11.75 -12.92
CA GLN A 87 -19.10 11.12 -13.60
C GLN A 87 -18.74 9.72 -14.12
N LEU A 88 -17.50 9.55 -14.59
CA LEU A 88 -16.98 8.24 -14.99
C LEU A 88 -16.93 7.28 -13.80
N ALA A 89 -16.47 7.75 -12.63
CA ALA A 89 -16.46 6.95 -11.40
C ALA A 89 -17.86 6.56 -10.92
N GLU A 90 -18.86 7.42 -11.10
CA GLU A 90 -20.25 7.15 -10.71
C GLU A 90 -20.92 6.13 -11.64
N LYS A 91 -20.70 6.24 -12.95
CA LYS A 91 -21.26 5.35 -14.00
C LYS A 91 -20.47 4.05 -14.20
N ALA A 92 -19.29 3.95 -13.59
CA ALA A 92 -18.42 2.80 -13.69
C ALA A 92 -19.08 1.49 -13.24
N GLY A 93 -18.77 0.40 -13.95
CA GLY A 93 -19.24 -0.94 -13.63
C GLY A 93 -18.61 -1.51 -12.36
N ARG A 94 -19.11 -2.65 -11.89
CA ARG A 94 -18.53 -3.38 -10.76
C ARG A 94 -17.21 -4.04 -11.17
N GLY A 95 -16.13 -3.68 -10.50
CA GLY A 95 -14.80 -4.24 -10.63
C GLY A 95 -14.44 -5.21 -9.50
N PRO A 96 -13.15 -5.60 -9.41
CA PRO A 96 -12.65 -6.53 -8.40
C PRO A 96 -12.72 -5.94 -6.98
N ASP A 97 -12.73 -6.82 -5.97
CA ASP A 97 -12.68 -6.42 -4.57
C ASP A 97 -11.23 -6.07 -4.15
N MET A 98 -11.05 -4.91 -3.53
CA MET A 98 -9.76 -4.43 -3.00
C MET A 98 -9.64 -4.57 -1.47
N GLY A 99 -10.56 -5.27 -0.81
CA GLY A 99 -10.61 -5.47 0.65
C GLY A 99 -11.72 -4.68 1.36
N GLY A 100 -12.68 -4.13 0.61
CA GLY A 100 -13.83 -3.39 1.13
C GLY A 100 -15.13 -3.66 0.38
N GLY A 101 -15.15 -4.72 -0.43
CA GLY A 101 -16.17 -5.04 -1.41
C GLY A 101 -15.78 -4.64 -2.84
N PRO A 102 -16.58 -5.06 -3.84
CA PRO A 102 -16.32 -4.76 -5.24
C PRO A 102 -16.30 -3.24 -5.48
N ILE A 103 -15.20 -2.75 -6.05
CA ILE A 103 -15.03 -1.33 -6.37
C ILE A 103 -15.80 -0.98 -7.65
N ARG A 104 -16.11 0.29 -7.86
CA ARG A 104 -16.48 0.77 -9.20
C ARG A 104 -15.22 0.96 -10.03
N LEU A 105 -15.13 0.32 -11.18
CA LEU A 105 -13.93 0.37 -12.03
C LEU A 105 -14.29 0.95 -13.40
N ALA A 106 -13.49 1.91 -13.87
CA ALA A 106 -13.47 2.33 -15.26
C ALA A 106 -12.03 2.23 -15.78
N CYS A 107 -11.79 1.38 -16.78
CA CYS A 107 -10.49 1.24 -17.42
C CYS A 107 -10.62 0.95 -18.91
N LEU A 108 -9.49 0.90 -19.64
CA LEU A 108 -9.49 0.55 -21.05
C LEU A 108 -10.01 -0.90 -21.23
N GLY A 109 -11.18 -1.02 -21.85
CA GLY A 109 -11.90 -2.29 -22.03
C GLY A 109 -13.02 -2.54 -21.00
N PHE A 110 -13.15 -1.67 -20.00
CA PHE A 110 -14.22 -1.70 -19.01
C PHE A 110 -14.71 -0.25 -18.75
N THR A 111 -15.34 0.35 -19.75
CA THR A 111 -15.91 1.70 -19.69
C THR A 111 -17.30 1.73 -20.34
N THR A 112 -18.21 2.51 -19.78
CA THR A 112 -19.56 2.73 -20.32
C THR A 112 -19.57 3.82 -21.40
N SER A 113 -18.59 4.71 -21.38
CA SER A 113 -18.49 5.88 -22.26
C SER A 113 -17.35 5.69 -23.26
N PRO A 114 -17.64 5.37 -24.54
CA PRO A 114 -16.60 5.10 -25.54
C PRO A 114 -15.82 6.35 -25.98
N GLU A 115 -16.39 7.54 -25.78
CA GLU A 115 -15.79 8.84 -26.13
C GLU A 115 -14.41 9.06 -25.48
N TYR A 116 -14.22 8.51 -24.29
CA TYR A 116 -13.03 8.71 -23.47
C TYR A 116 -12.01 7.58 -23.58
N ARG A 117 -12.26 6.58 -24.45
CA ARG A 117 -11.48 5.34 -24.50
C ARG A 117 -10.00 5.56 -24.85
N GLU A 118 -9.69 6.60 -25.64
CA GLU A 118 -8.32 6.91 -26.08
C GLU A 118 -7.44 7.41 -24.94
N ASN A 119 -8.02 8.12 -23.98
CA ASN A 119 -7.33 8.63 -22.79
C ASN A 119 -7.40 7.67 -21.60
N MET A 120 -7.72 6.39 -21.84
CA MET A 120 -7.82 5.37 -20.79
C MET A 120 -6.74 4.31 -20.99
N TRP A 121 -6.21 3.80 -19.88
CA TRP A 121 -5.29 2.66 -19.89
C TRP A 121 -5.87 1.47 -19.12
N LYS A 122 -5.30 0.29 -19.34
CA LYS A 122 -5.75 -0.96 -18.73
C LYS A 122 -4.79 -1.35 -17.60
N PRO A 123 -5.25 -1.48 -16.34
CA PRO A 123 -4.42 -1.99 -15.27
C PRO A 123 -3.98 -3.42 -15.54
N GLY A 124 -2.71 -3.70 -15.26
CA GLY A 124 -2.09 -4.99 -15.45
C GLY A 124 -1.18 -5.33 -14.29
N GLN A 125 0.03 -5.78 -14.62
CA GLN A 125 1.09 -6.05 -13.65
C GLN A 125 2.33 -5.25 -13.99
N ARG A 126 2.88 -4.53 -13.01
CA ARG A 126 4.15 -3.82 -13.08
C ARG A 126 5.13 -4.48 -12.12
N ASN A 127 6.30 -4.86 -12.62
CA ASN A 127 7.36 -5.51 -11.83
C ASN A 127 6.87 -6.72 -11.01
N GLY A 128 5.96 -7.52 -11.59
CA GLY A 128 5.39 -8.70 -10.93
C GLY A 128 4.33 -8.40 -9.85
N ARG A 129 3.95 -7.13 -9.63
CA ARG A 129 2.85 -6.72 -8.75
C ARG A 129 1.67 -6.20 -9.56
N ALA A 130 0.45 -6.51 -9.13
CA ALA A 130 -0.75 -5.98 -9.77
C ALA A 130 -0.91 -4.48 -9.48
N ASP A 131 -1.31 -3.69 -10.46
CA ASP A 131 -1.47 -2.24 -10.29
C ASP A 131 -2.49 -1.90 -9.19
N LEU A 132 -3.57 -2.67 -9.11
CA LEU A 132 -4.57 -2.55 -8.04
C LEU A 132 -3.98 -2.82 -6.65
N ALA A 133 -3.01 -3.74 -6.53
CA ALA A 133 -2.33 -3.99 -5.27
C ALA A 133 -1.44 -2.80 -4.87
N LEU A 134 -0.77 -2.16 -5.83
CA LEU A 134 0.02 -0.95 -5.59
C LEU A 134 -0.85 0.22 -5.11
N ILE A 135 -2.04 0.39 -5.70
CA ILE A 135 -3.03 1.38 -5.24
C ILE A 135 -3.44 1.08 -3.81
N LYS A 136 -3.77 -0.17 -3.50
CA LYS A 136 -4.16 -0.57 -2.15
C LYS A 136 -3.05 -0.28 -1.13
N GLU A 137 -1.81 -0.62 -1.46
CA GLU A 137 -0.66 -0.31 -0.61
C GLU A 137 -0.48 1.20 -0.43
N ALA A 138 -0.63 2.00 -1.49
CA ALA A 138 -0.55 3.46 -1.43
C ALA A 138 -1.62 4.07 -0.51
N VAL A 139 -2.88 3.66 -0.69
CA VAL A 139 -3.99 4.12 0.17
C VAL A 139 -3.77 3.71 1.63
N ASN A 140 -3.25 2.51 1.88
CA ASN A 140 -2.93 2.05 3.24
C ASN A 140 -1.77 2.81 3.89
N ARG A 141 -0.80 3.32 3.12
CA ARG A 141 0.25 4.21 3.66
C ARG A 141 -0.31 5.56 4.11
N ASN A 142 -1.46 5.96 3.57
CA ASN A 142 -2.17 7.19 3.89
C ASN A 142 -1.29 8.45 3.78
N ALA A 143 -0.51 8.58 2.71
CA ALA A 143 0.32 9.77 2.48
C ALA A 143 -0.51 11.06 2.33
N LEU A 144 -1.77 10.90 1.88
CA LEU A 144 -2.75 11.98 1.73
C LEU A 144 -3.33 12.47 3.07
N GLY A 145 -3.01 11.82 4.19
CA GLY A 145 -3.48 12.24 5.52
C GLY A 145 -5.00 12.17 5.68
N ILE A 146 -5.65 11.19 5.05
CA ILE A 146 -7.09 10.95 5.18
C ILE A 146 -7.37 10.62 6.65
N ILE A 147 -8.09 11.51 7.33
CA ILE A 147 -8.50 11.34 8.71
C ILE A 147 -9.73 10.42 8.69
N GLY A 148 -9.53 9.18 9.15
CA GLY A 148 -10.65 8.28 9.40
C GLY A 148 -11.29 8.64 10.74
N ASP A 149 -12.61 8.88 10.74
CA ASP A 149 -13.36 8.90 12.00
C ASP A 149 -13.34 7.49 12.59
N ASP A 150 -12.48 7.25 13.57
CA ASP A 150 -12.35 5.99 14.30
C ASP A 150 -13.69 5.52 14.92
N GLU A 151 -14.66 6.42 15.11
CA GLU A 151 -16.00 6.08 15.61
C GLU A 151 -16.78 5.15 14.67
N GLU A 152 -16.65 5.30 13.35
CA GLU A 152 -17.38 4.43 12.42
C GLU A 152 -16.78 3.02 12.37
N ALA A 153 -15.48 2.85 12.69
CA ALA A 153 -14.79 1.56 12.64
C ALA A 153 -15.34 0.53 13.66
N TYR A 154 -15.95 1.01 14.75
CA TYR A 154 -16.50 0.17 15.83
C TYR A 154 -18.02 0.04 15.82
N THR A 155 -18.73 0.55 14.81
CA THR A 155 -20.17 0.29 14.70
C THR A 155 -20.39 -1.09 14.05
N PRO A 156 -20.73 -2.15 14.83
CA PRO A 156 -21.14 -3.40 14.22
C PRO A 156 -22.37 -3.11 13.36
N ILE A 157 -22.31 -3.49 12.08
CA ILE A 157 -23.49 -3.46 11.23
C ILE A 157 -24.52 -4.38 11.90
N PRO A 158 -25.68 -3.87 12.35
CA PRO A 158 -26.68 -4.70 13.01
C PRO A 158 -27.12 -5.82 12.05
N ALA A 159 -27.31 -7.03 12.58
CA ALA A 159 -27.72 -8.20 11.79
C ALA A 159 -28.99 -7.94 10.93
N GLU A 160 -29.84 -7.01 11.35
CA GLU A 160 -31.04 -6.57 10.61
C GLU A 160 -30.75 -5.84 9.29
N ARG A 161 -29.53 -5.31 9.09
CA ARG A 161 -29.08 -4.68 7.84
C ARG A 161 -28.26 -5.61 6.94
N LEU A 162 -27.87 -6.79 7.42
CA LEU A 162 -27.34 -7.84 6.57
C LEU A 162 -28.50 -8.46 5.78
N ARG A 163 -28.70 -7.99 4.55
CA ARG A 163 -29.43 -8.79 3.56
C ARG A 163 -28.50 -9.92 3.12
N VAL A 164 -28.63 -11.07 3.76
CA VAL A 164 -28.11 -12.33 3.24
C VAL A 164 -28.89 -12.60 1.96
N ALA A 165 -28.31 -12.29 0.81
CA ALA A 165 -28.87 -12.72 -0.46
C ALA A 165 -28.78 -14.25 -0.49
N ALA A 166 -29.91 -14.92 -0.66
CA ALA A 166 -29.95 -16.35 -0.87
C ALA A 166 -29.09 -16.71 -2.09
N GLU A 167 -28.28 -17.73 -1.92
CA GLU A 167 -27.26 -18.22 -2.86
C GLU A 167 -27.89 -18.63 -4.21
N ASP A 168 -29.18 -18.97 -4.20
CA ASP A 168 -29.99 -19.35 -5.36
C ASP A 168 -30.14 -18.24 -6.41
N ALA A 169 -29.96 -16.96 -6.04
CA ALA A 169 -30.05 -15.85 -6.98
C ALA A 169 -28.78 -15.66 -7.85
N TRP A 170 -27.73 -16.46 -7.63
CA TRP A 170 -26.46 -16.34 -8.37
C TRP A 170 -26.39 -17.22 -9.63
N TYR A 171 -27.35 -18.14 -9.85
CA TYR A 171 -27.30 -19.10 -10.96
C TYR A 171 -28.59 -19.25 -11.79
N ASP A 172 -29.54 -18.30 -11.72
CA ASP A 172 -30.80 -18.42 -12.47
C ASP A 172 -31.07 -17.22 -13.42
N ASP A 173 -30.20 -17.04 -14.42
CA ASP A 173 -30.56 -16.27 -15.63
C ASP A 173 -29.99 -16.91 -16.91
N SER A 174 -29.75 -18.22 -16.89
CA SER A 174 -29.30 -18.93 -18.09
C SER A 174 -29.80 -20.36 -18.15
N ARG A 175 -31.13 -20.54 -18.22
CA ARG A 175 -31.80 -21.66 -18.92
C ARG A 175 -33.32 -21.49 -18.94
N GLY A 176 -33.86 -21.34 -20.15
CA GLY A 176 -35.02 -22.14 -20.56
C GLY A 176 -36.38 -21.68 -20.07
N ILE A 177 -37.07 -20.98 -20.97
CA ILE A 177 -38.52 -21.09 -21.12
C ILE A 177 -38.88 -22.58 -21.24
N SER A 178 -39.53 -23.15 -20.22
CA SER A 178 -40.40 -24.33 -20.35
C SER A 178 -41.15 -24.59 -19.04
N GLU A 179 -42.48 -24.53 -19.15
CA GLU A 179 -43.47 -25.38 -18.48
C GLU A 179 -43.17 -25.88 -17.06
N SER A 180 -44.03 -25.54 -16.09
CA SER A 180 -45.12 -26.44 -15.70
C SER A 180 -45.90 -25.94 -14.49
N GLU A 181 -47.18 -26.22 -14.58
CA GLU A 181 -48.29 -25.95 -13.68
C GLU A 181 -48.01 -26.32 -12.21
N THR A 182 -48.34 -25.42 -11.29
CA THR A 182 -48.39 -25.71 -9.86
C THR A 182 -49.82 -26.07 -9.46
N GLU A 183 -50.09 -27.37 -9.34
CA GLU A 183 -51.23 -27.92 -8.60
C GLU A 183 -50.86 -28.07 -7.11
N PRO A 184 -51.73 -27.68 -6.15
CA PRO A 184 -51.51 -27.98 -4.75
C PRO A 184 -52.22 -29.29 -4.38
N ARG A 185 -51.47 -30.33 -4.02
CA ARG A 185 -52.06 -31.56 -3.47
C ARG A 185 -51.40 -32.00 -2.17
N GLY A 186 -52.18 -31.78 -1.10
CA GLY A 186 -52.36 -32.58 0.11
C GLY A 186 -51.25 -33.51 0.61
N GLU A 187 -50.84 -33.22 1.85
CA GLU A 187 -50.74 -34.14 2.99
C GLU A 187 -49.98 -35.47 2.81
N SER A 188 -48.79 -35.52 3.42
CA SER A 188 -48.33 -36.68 4.18
C SER A 188 -47.24 -36.25 5.17
N ALA A 189 -47.68 -35.77 6.33
CA ALA A 189 -46.85 -35.61 7.51
C ALA A 189 -46.63 -37.00 8.13
N SER A 190 -45.44 -37.57 7.96
CA SER A 190 -44.84 -38.59 8.84
C SER A 190 -43.40 -38.88 8.41
N GLN A 191 -42.45 -38.11 8.96
CA GLN A 191 -41.05 -38.46 9.35
C GLN A 191 -40.10 -37.24 9.28
N PRO A 192 -40.17 -36.25 10.20
CA PRO A 192 -39.18 -35.17 10.27
C PRO A 192 -38.03 -35.44 11.28
N VAL A 193 -38.17 -36.42 12.18
CA VAL A 193 -37.24 -36.60 13.32
C VAL A 193 -35.92 -37.28 12.96
N ALA A 194 -35.91 -38.25 12.04
CA ALA A 194 -34.68 -38.95 11.66
C ALA A 194 -33.77 -38.10 10.76
N ALA A 195 -34.35 -37.31 9.85
CA ALA A 195 -33.60 -36.40 8.97
C ALA A 195 -33.01 -35.20 9.74
N ALA A 196 -33.71 -34.69 10.75
CA ALA A 196 -33.20 -33.63 11.63
C ALA A 196 -32.00 -34.12 12.47
N GLN A 197 -32.05 -35.34 13.01
CA GLN A 197 -30.95 -35.94 13.78
C GLN A 197 -29.69 -36.15 12.93
N THR A 198 -29.82 -36.59 11.68
CA THR A 198 -28.65 -36.75 10.80
C THR A 198 -28.00 -35.43 10.37
N ILE A 199 -28.79 -34.35 10.26
CA ILE A 199 -28.26 -33.00 9.96
C ILE A 199 -27.52 -32.43 11.19
N GLU A 200 -28.05 -32.64 12.39
CA GLU A 200 -27.38 -32.23 13.63
C GLU A 200 -26.05 -32.97 13.84
N ASP A 201 -26.01 -34.28 13.56
CA ASP A 201 -24.78 -35.08 13.63
C ASP A 201 -23.74 -34.64 12.60
N GLN A 202 -24.15 -34.29 11.38
CA GLN A 202 -23.26 -33.74 10.35
C GLN A 202 -22.69 -32.38 10.77
N ALA A 203 -23.54 -31.49 11.28
CA ALA A 203 -23.11 -30.18 11.77
C ALA A 203 -22.16 -30.28 12.98
N GLN A 204 -22.33 -31.29 13.85
CA GLN A 204 -21.41 -31.54 14.95
C GLN A 204 -20.03 -32.01 14.45
N ARG A 205 -19.98 -32.91 13.46
CA ARG A 205 -18.71 -33.37 12.87
C ARG A 205 -17.95 -32.24 12.21
N GLU A 206 -18.64 -31.40 11.44
CA GLU A 206 -18.00 -30.23 10.82
C GLU A 206 -17.44 -29.28 11.87
N ARG A 207 -18.19 -29.02 12.96
CA ARG A 207 -17.70 -28.19 14.08
C ARG A 207 -16.46 -28.79 14.72
N ASP A 208 -16.42 -30.09 14.97
CA ASP A 208 -15.25 -30.76 15.55
C ASP A 208 -14.03 -30.69 14.62
N GLU A 209 -14.24 -30.83 13.31
CA GLU A 209 -13.19 -30.61 12.32
C GLU A 209 -12.67 -29.17 12.32
N HIS A 210 -13.58 -28.18 12.41
CA HIS A 210 -13.22 -26.77 12.51
C HIS A 210 -12.44 -26.47 13.78
N LEU A 211 -12.86 -27.01 14.93
CA LEU A 211 -12.17 -26.86 16.20
C LEU A 211 -10.76 -27.46 16.15
N ASN A 212 -10.61 -28.63 15.55
CA ASN A 212 -9.30 -29.26 15.35
C ASN A 212 -8.39 -28.41 14.44
N LYS A 213 -8.92 -27.86 13.33
CA LYS A 213 -8.18 -26.94 12.46
C LYS A 213 -7.74 -25.68 13.20
N ILE A 214 -8.63 -25.08 13.99
CA ILE A 214 -8.30 -23.90 14.80
C ILE A 214 -7.16 -24.22 15.78
N ALA A 215 -7.24 -25.32 16.51
CA ALA A 215 -6.21 -25.73 17.46
C ALA A 215 -4.83 -25.92 16.78
N LEU A 216 -4.81 -26.49 15.58
CA LEU A 216 -3.60 -26.64 14.77
C LEU A 216 -3.02 -25.29 14.34
N TYR A 217 -3.86 -24.39 13.83
CA TYR A 217 -3.42 -23.05 13.42
C TYR A 217 -2.93 -22.23 14.62
N THR A 218 -3.58 -22.31 15.78
CA THR A 218 -3.12 -21.66 17.01
C THR A 218 -1.72 -22.14 17.39
N ARG A 219 -1.48 -23.46 17.35
CA ARG A 219 -0.15 -24.02 17.61
C ARG A 219 0.88 -23.52 16.59
N GLN A 220 0.52 -23.47 15.31
CA GLN A 220 1.41 -22.97 14.26
C GLN A 220 1.76 -21.50 14.49
N ILE A 221 0.78 -20.65 14.79
CA ILE A 221 1.01 -19.22 15.09
C ILE A 221 1.97 -19.06 16.27
N LEU A 222 1.79 -19.83 17.36
CA LEU A 222 2.68 -19.77 18.51
C LEU A 222 4.13 -20.15 18.13
N THR A 223 4.32 -21.21 17.34
CA THR A 223 5.66 -21.59 16.88
C THR A 223 6.30 -20.54 15.97
N LEU A 224 5.50 -19.87 15.14
CA LEU A 224 5.99 -18.80 14.27
C LEU A 224 6.35 -17.54 15.08
N GLN A 225 5.56 -17.20 16.08
CA GLN A 225 5.85 -16.10 17.01
C GLN A 225 7.15 -16.35 17.78
N GLU A 226 7.38 -17.57 18.25
CA GLU A 226 8.62 -17.94 18.93
C GLU A 226 9.84 -17.81 17.99
N ARG A 227 9.71 -18.27 16.74
CA ARG A 227 10.77 -18.11 15.72
C ARG A 227 11.06 -16.64 15.41
N LEU A 228 10.02 -15.81 15.31
CA LEU A 228 10.19 -14.37 15.08
C LEU A 228 10.92 -13.71 16.25
N LYS A 229 10.52 -14.01 17.49
CA LYS A 229 11.19 -13.50 18.69
C LYS A 229 12.65 -13.94 18.77
N GLN A 230 12.95 -15.19 18.41
CA GLN A 230 14.33 -15.67 18.33
C GLN A 230 15.14 -14.95 17.25
N ALA A 231 14.55 -14.70 16.07
CA ALA A 231 15.21 -13.97 14.99
C ALA A 231 15.48 -12.51 15.38
N GLU A 232 14.55 -11.86 16.07
CA GLU A 232 14.70 -10.50 16.57
C GLU A 232 15.80 -10.40 17.63
N ASN A 233 15.82 -11.33 18.60
CA ASN A 233 16.88 -11.40 19.61
C ASN A 233 18.27 -11.62 18.98
N ARG A 234 18.37 -12.45 17.93
CA ARG A 234 19.62 -12.65 17.19
C ARG A 234 20.08 -11.36 16.52
N ARG A 235 19.18 -10.68 15.81
CA ARG A 235 19.49 -9.39 15.17
C ARG A 235 19.96 -8.35 16.18
N LEU A 236 19.33 -8.30 17.35
CA LEU A 236 19.70 -7.35 18.40
C LEU A 236 21.10 -7.66 18.95
N ALA A 237 21.41 -8.94 19.19
CA ALA A 237 22.75 -9.37 19.59
C ALA A 237 23.81 -9.04 18.53
N ASP A 238 23.52 -9.25 17.24
CA ASP A 238 24.42 -8.92 16.14
C ASP A 238 24.70 -7.40 16.06
N LEU A 239 23.67 -6.57 16.27
CA LEU A 239 23.82 -5.11 16.31
C LEU A 239 24.66 -4.65 17.50
N ASP A 240 24.45 -5.24 18.68
CA ASP A 240 25.24 -4.92 19.88
C ASP A 240 26.70 -5.32 19.70
N GLN A 241 26.96 -6.47 19.08
CA GLN A 241 28.31 -6.90 18.73
C GLN A 241 28.97 -5.92 17.76
N LEU A 242 28.28 -5.54 16.68
CA LEU A 242 28.82 -4.58 15.71
C LEU A 242 29.11 -3.21 16.36
N ARG A 243 28.27 -2.78 17.30
CA ARG A 243 28.51 -1.55 18.07
C ARG A 243 29.75 -1.67 18.94
N GLN A 244 29.96 -2.81 19.60
CA GLN A 244 31.16 -3.06 20.39
C GLN A 244 32.42 -3.03 19.51
N ASP A 245 32.40 -3.75 18.38
CA ASP A 245 33.50 -3.77 17.43
C ASP A 245 33.84 -2.36 16.92
N HIS A 246 32.81 -1.56 16.59
CA HIS A 246 33.01 -0.16 16.20
C HIS A 246 33.60 0.68 17.32
N THR A 247 33.14 0.52 18.57
CA THR A 247 33.72 1.26 19.70
C THR A 247 35.18 0.88 19.95
N ASP A 248 35.52 -0.40 19.79
CA ASP A 248 36.88 -0.89 19.96
C ASP A 248 37.80 -0.38 18.86
N HIS A 249 37.36 -0.38 17.60
CA HIS A 249 38.10 0.23 16.49
C HIS A 249 38.34 1.73 16.71
N LEU A 250 37.35 2.48 17.18
CA LEU A 250 37.52 3.92 17.48
C LEU A 250 38.50 4.15 18.61
N ASN A 251 38.49 3.31 19.65
CA ASN A 251 39.43 3.38 20.75
C ASN A 251 40.86 3.07 20.28
N LEU A 252 41.04 2.08 19.41
CA LEU A 252 42.33 1.74 18.81
C LEU A 252 42.88 2.91 17.98
N ILE A 253 42.11 3.43 17.03
CA ILE A 253 42.51 4.55 16.17
C ILE A 253 42.86 5.78 17.02
N ARG A 254 42.09 6.04 18.08
CA ARG A 254 42.39 7.13 19.01
C ARG A 254 43.73 6.92 19.72
N GLY A 255 44.03 5.68 20.14
CA GLY A 255 45.31 5.31 20.72
C GLY A 255 46.46 5.56 19.76
N GLU A 256 46.38 5.01 18.55
CA GLU A 256 47.39 5.20 17.49
C GLU A 256 47.59 6.68 17.16
N MET A 257 46.52 7.49 17.11
CA MET A 257 46.62 8.93 16.87
C MET A 257 47.38 9.65 17.98
N ILE A 258 47.20 9.26 19.24
CA ILE A 258 47.95 9.82 20.37
C ILE A 258 49.43 9.45 20.24
N ASP A 259 49.75 8.22 19.87
CA ASP A 259 51.13 7.76 19.70
C ASP A 259 51.83 8.51 18.55
N ILE A 260 51.17 8.63 17.39
CA ILE A 260 51.69 9.42 16.25
C ILE A 260 51.91 10.87 16.65
N LYS A 261 50.98 11.47 17.43
CA LYS A 261 51.12 12.84 17.91
C LYS A 261 52.33 12.99 18.85
N ASN A 262 52.55 12.03 19.73
CA ASN A 262 53.69 12.03 20.64
C ASN A 262 55.02 11.88 19.88
N GLU A 263 55.07 10.98 18.89
CA GLU A 263 56.23 10.80 18.03
C GLU A 263 56.53 12.05 17.22
N LEU A 264 55.50 12.66 16.59
CA LEU A 264 55.64 13.93 15.87
C LEU A 264 56.18 15.04 16.78
N ALA A 265 55.69 15.15 18.02
CA ALA A 265 56.20 16.13 18.97
C ALA A 265 57.67 15.87 19.35
N SER A 266 58.09 14.61 19.46
CA SER A 266 59.49 14.24 19.67
C SER A 266 60.36 14.64 18.49
N GLN A 267 59.93 14.32 17.27
CA GLN A 267 60.63 14.69 16.04
C GLN A 267 60.75 16.22 15.88
N GLN A 268 59.69 16.97 16.22
CA GLN A 268 59.74 18.44 16.21
C GLN A 268 60.77 19.00 17.19
N LYS A 269 60.90 18.41 18.40
CA LYS A 269 61.94 18.79 19.36
C LYS A 269 63.34 18.53 18.82
N ILE A 270 63.56 17.36 18.21
CA ILE A 270 64.84 17.00 17.59
C ILE A 270 65.17 17.92 16.41
N ASN A 271 64.20 18.17 15.53
CA ASN A 271 64.37 19.09 14.41
C ASN A 271 64.69 20.52 14.89
N ALA A 272 64.06 20.97 15.98
CA ALA A 272 64.36 22.26 16.58
C ALA A 272 65.77 22.32 17.19
N SER A 273 66.25 21.25 17.85
CA SER A 273 67.62 21.22 18.38
C SER A 273 68.67 21.21 17.27
N LEU A 274 68.48 20.40 16.23
CA LEU A 274 69.37 20.35 15.07
C LEU A 274 69.44 21.69 14.34
N ARG A 275 68.29 22.37 14.16
CA ARG A 275 68.27 23.73 13.57
C ARG A 275 69.07 24.73 14.41
N ARG A 276 69.00 24.66 15.74
CA ARG A 276 69.80 25.52 16.63
C ARG A 276 71.29 25.20 16.52
N GLU A 277 71.68 23.93 16.42
CA GLU A 277 73.07 23.53 16.25
C GLU A 277 73.64 23.99 14.90
N LEU A 278 72.87 23.81 13.82
CA LEU A 278 73.24 24.33 12.49
C LEU A 278 73.44 25.85 12.51
N ALA A 279 72.53 26.60 13.15
CA ALA A 279 72.67 28.06 13.29
C ALA A 279 73.93 28.45 14.07
N LYS A 280 74.27 27.71 15.14
CA LYS A 280 75.51 27.93 15.90
C LYS A 280 76.76 27.62 15.07
N ALA A 281 76.74 26.55 14.28
CA ALA A 281 77.85 26.18 13.41
C ALA A 281 78.07 27.22 12.30
N GLN A 282 76.99 27.69 11.66
CA GLN A 282 77.04 28.74 10.64
C GLN A 282 77.61 30.05 11.21
N ASN A 283 77.16 30.47 12.40
CA ASN A 283 77.69 31.68 13.04
C ASN A 283 79.18 31.57 13.40
N ARG A 284 79.68 30.37 13.75
CA ARG A 284 81.11 30.15 13.99
C ARG A 284 81.95 30.27 12.71
N THR A 285 81.46 29.71 11.60
CA THR A 285 82.16 29.79 10.30
C THR A 285 82.15 31.18 9.66
N SER A 286 81.35 32.12 10.15
CA SER A 286 81.31 33.50 9.64
C SER A 286 82.15 34.50 10.44
N ILE A 287 82.76 34.08 11.55
CA ILE A 287 83.58 34.92 12.45
C ILE A 287 85.08 34.68 12.26
N ASP A 288 85.48 33.53 11.71
CA ASP A 288 86.83 33.27 11.18
C ASP A 288 86.97 33.76 9.73
#